data_AF-A0A1M6NDH8-F1
#
_entry.id   AF-A0A1M6NDH8-F1
#
_cell.length_a   1.000
_cell.length_b   1.000
_cell.length_c   1.000
_cell.angle_alpha   90.00
_cell.angle_beta   90.00
_cell.angle_gamma   90.00
#
_symmetry.space_group_name_H-M   'P 1'
#
loop_
_entity.id
_entity.type
_entity.pdbx_description
1 polymer ?
#
loop_
_entity_poly.entity_id
_entity_poly.type
_entity_poly.pdbx_seq_one_letter_code
_entity_poly.pdbx_strand_id
1 'polypeptide(L)'
;MDFTLVNSINNWAPGNLETATALANYLANCYSEDDEDFCAEVDFVEKVIKDSSFKDTNTECIHEKMKTNPNSIYSKMFAHFNGTTGKFLHLKVGNTPSGDWGITRGSDSNAQFYTITTDSDINTNGSNLMKYVTLCHEMIHAYMWSSLEDAGLLIFDQYGIPDPSFDCVDYDIPNLNDISLEDRFVAVICAMDNAQVESGLWSHELFNKNVFEIEDYRQALENFLINEYDWNSESQSFRTEAENVFGSNWKQEVARAISWRGLEETSGYLPYRNNYDGFQYLYIVNIITKIENGNKNCQ
;
A
#
# COMPACT_ATOMS: atom_id res chain seq x y z
N MET A 1 -27.20 7.04 -18.51
CA MET A 1 -25.75 7.11 -18.82
C MET A 1 -25.47 8.49 -19.36
N ASP A 2 -24.84 9.34 -18.56
CA ASP A 2 -24.54 10.72 -18.94
C ASP A 2 -23.36 10.75 -19.92
N PHE A 3 -23.64 11.01 -21.20
CA PHE A 3 -22.63 11.09 -22.25
C PHE A 3 -21.62 12.24 -22.03
N THR A 4 -21.95 13.22 -21.18
CA THR A 4 -21.06 14.32 -20.80
C THR A 4 -20.00 13.87 -19.80
N LEU A 5 -20.40 13.04 -18.82
CA LEU A 5 -19.50 12.37 -17.88
C LEU A 5 -18.59 11.39 -18.62
N VAL A 6 -19.15 10.56 -19.51
CA VAL A 6 -18.37 9.62 -20.35
C VAL A 6 -17.39 10.34 -21.26
N ASN A 7 -17.76 11.47 -21.87
CA ASN A 7 -16.83 12.25 -22.71
C ASN A 7 -15.74 12.96 -21.89
N SER A 8 -16.05 13.42 -20.68
CA SER A 8 -15.06 13.99 -19.76
C SER A 8 -14.07 12.92 -19.28
N ILE A 9 -14.56 11.70 -19.04
CA ILE A 9 -13.74 10.53 -18.67
C ILE A 9 -12.95 9.96 -19.87
N ASN A 10 -13.48 10.01 -21.10
CA ASN A 10 -12.74 9.62 -22.30
C ASN A 10 -11.56 10.55 -22.60
N ASN A 11 -11.66 11.84 -22.25
CA ASN A 11 -10.51 12.75 -22.25
C ASN A 11 -9.51 12.45 -21.12
N TRP A 12 -9.92 11.66 -20.12
CA TRP A 12 -9.19 11.31 -18.91
C TRP A 12 -8.35 10.04 -19.05
N ALA A 13 -8.81 9.07 -19.86
CA ALA A 13 -8.09 7.86 -20.27
C ALA A 13 -8.04 7.75 -21.81
N PRO A 14 -7.33 8.65 -22.51
CA PRO A 14 -7.33 8.69 -23.97
C PRO A 14 -6.77 7.39 -24.55
N GLY A 15 -7.61 6.67 -25.30
CA GLY A 15 -7.26 5.39 -25.93
C GLY A 15 -7.76 4.14 -25.21
N ASN A 16 -8.42 4.27 -24.05
CA ASN A 16 -8.97 3.14 -23.31
C ASN A 16 -10.46 3.35 -22.97
N LEU A 17 -11.31 3.13 -23.98
CA LEU A 17 -12.78 3.32 -23.91
C LEU A 17 -13.44 2.39 -22.88
N GLU A 18 -12.90 1.19 -22.67
CA GLU A 18 -13.42 0.23 -21.72
C GLU A 18 -13.20 0.69 -20.27
N THR A 19 -11.97 1.08 -19.94
CA THR A 19 -11.61 1.70 -18.66
C THR A 19 -12.39 2.99 -18.39
N ALA A 20 -12.55 3.84 -19.42
CA ALA A 20 -13.37 5.04 -19.32
C ALA A 20 -14.85 4.73 -19.03
N THR A 21 -15.39 3.68 -19.64
CA THR A 21 -16.77 3.23 -19.42
C THR A 21 -16.93 2.62 -18.04
N ALA A 22 -15.97 1.82 -17.58
CA ALA A 22 -15.99 1.22 -16.25
C ALA A 22 -15.94 2.28 -15.14
N LEU A 23 -15.07 3.28 -15.28
CA LEU A 23 -15.03 4.42 -14.36
C LEU A 23 -16.33 5.23 -14.42
N ALA A 24 -16.87 5.49 -15.61
CA ALA A 24 -18.14 6.20 -15.74
C ALA A 24 -19.30 5.44 -15.08
N ASN A 25 -19.33 4.11 -15.20
CA ASN A 25 -20.33 3.27 -14.54
C ASN A 25 -20.14 3.24 -13.02
N TYR A 26 -18.89 3.15 -12.55
CA TYR A 26 -18.56 3.24 -11.13
C TYR A 26 -19.06 4.57 -10.54
N LEU A 27 -18.70 5.69 -11.17
CA LEU A 27 -19.13 7.02 -10.73
C LEU A 27 -20.65 7.20 -10.86
N ALA A 28 -21.28 6.73 -11.93
CA ALA A 28 -22.73 6.82 -12.09
C ALA A 28 -23.50 6.03 -11.02
N ASN A 29 -22.95 4.92 -10.53
CA ASN A 29 -23.53 4.18 -9.40
C ASN A 29 -23.31 4.90 -8.05
N CYS A 30 -22.32 5.77 -7.96
CA CYS A 30 -22.08 6.65 -6.81
C CYS A 30 -22.91 7.94 -6.86
N TYR A 31 -23.40 8.36 -8.02
CA TYR A 31 -24.23 9.56 -8.21
C TYR A 31 -25.65 9.17 -8.67
N SER A 32 -26.46 8.55 -7.79
CA SER A 32 -27.90 8.51 -8.02
C SER A 32 -28.47 9.92 -7.83
N GLU A 33 -29.24 10.41 -8.81
CA GLU A 33 -29.63 11.82 -9.05
C GLU A 33 -30.34 12.58 -7.90
N ASP A 34 -30.47 12.05 -6.69
CA ASP A 34 -31.31 12.62 -5.62
C ASP A 34 -30.68 12.71 -4.21
N ASP A 35 -29.42 12.37 -4.00
CA ASP A 35 -28.80 12.53 -2.67
C ASP A 35 -27.69 13.61 -2.67
N GLU A 36 -27.89 14.64 -1.83
CA GLU A 36 -26.88 15.67 -1.49
C GLU A 36 -25.66 15.09 -0.73
N ASP A 37 -25.59 13.76 -0.57
CA ASP A 37 -24.50 13.05 0.09
C ASP A 37 -23.44 12.67 -0.95
N PHE A 38 -22.45 13.56 -1.10
CA PHE A 38 -21.26 13.38 -1.94
C PHE A 38 -20.66 11.98 -1.73
N CYS A 39 -20.72 11.08 -2.73
CA CYS A 39 -20.21 9.72 -2.57
C CYS A 39 -18.70 9.56 -2.86
N ALA A 40 -18.07 10.51 -3.56
CA ALA A 40 -16.61 10.57 -3.75
C ALA A 40 -16.17 11.92 -4.35
N GLU A 41 -14.91 12.31 -4.18
CA GLU A 41 -14.22 13.20 -5.14
C GLU A 41 -13.41 12.34 -6.09
N VAL A 42 -13.35 12.80 -7.33
CA VAL A 42 -12.32 12.37 -8.25
C VAL A 42 -11.32 13.51 -8.35
N ASP A 43 -10.08 13.29 -7.92
CA ASP A 43 -9.00 14.20 -8.24
C ASP A 43 -8.68 14.03 -9.73
N PHE A 44 -9.18 14.93 -10.58
CA PHE A 44 -9.00 14.84 -12.03
C PHE A 44 -7.54 15.04 -12.48
N VAL A 45 -6.68 15.57 -11.62
CA VAL A 45 -5.26 15.81 -11.93
C VAL A 45 -4.44 14.58 -11.57
N GLU A 46 -4.62 14.07 -10.36
CA GLU A 46 -3.88 12.92 -9.82
C GLU A 46 -4.54 11.57 -10.14
N LYS A 47 -5.78 11.61 -10.62
CA LYS A 47 -6.56 10.47 -11.10
C LYS A 47 -6.83 9.39 -10.06
N VAL A 48 -7.06 9.85 -8.83
CA VAL A 48 -7.40 9.06 -7.65
C VAL A 48 -8.82 9.38 -7.20
N ILE A 49 -9.52 8.36 -6.74
CA ILE A 49 -10.87 8.45 -6.19
C ILE A 49 -10.73 8.55 -4.67
N LYS A 50 -11.23 9.64 -4.09
CA LYS A 50 -11.31 9.84 -2.64
C LYS A 50 -12.76 9.62 -2.22
N ASP A 51 -13.04 8.50 -1.56
CA ASP A 51 -14.33 8.25 -0.92
C ASP A 51 -14.67 9.40 0.03
N SER A 52 -15.95 9.75 0.20
CA SER A 52 -16.33 10.83 1.10
C SER A 52 -15.93 10.58 2.56
N SER A 53 -15.84 9.32 2.97
CA SER A 53 -15.29 8.95 4.29
C SER A 53 -13.80 9.30 4.45
N PHE A 54 -13.06 9.45 3.34
CA PHE A 54 -11.64 9.80 3.35
C PHE A 54 -11.42 11.31 3.40
N LYS A 55 -12.37 12.12 2.91
CA LYS A 55 -12.22 13.57 2.81
C LYS A 55 -12.25 14.28 4.16
N ASP A 56 -11.51 15.39 4.24
CA ASP A 56 -11.39 16.24 5.41
C ASP A 56 -10.99 15.44 6.67
N THR A 57 -10.27 14.33 6.46
CA THR A 57 -9.81 13.46 7.55
C THR A 57 -8.34 13.66 7.88
N ASN A 58 -7.93 13.20 9.06
CA ASN A 58 -6.53 13.15 9.43
C ASN A 58 -5.73 12.25 8.49
N THR A 59 -6.33 11.15 8.03
CA THR A 59 -5.69 10.23 7.08
C THR A 59 -5.46 10.89 5.71
N GLU A 60 -6.43 11.67 5.19
CA GLU A 60 -6.21 12.45 3.96
C GLU A 60 -5.08 13.45 4.13
N CYS A 61 -5.07 14.20 5.23
CA CYS A 61 -4.02 15.19 5.47
C CYS A 61 -2.61 14.55 5.47
N ILE A 62 -2.48 13.36 6.04
CA ILE A 62 -1.23 12.59 6.01
C ILE A 62 -0.90 12.12 4.59
N HIS A 63 -1.88 11.58 3.86
CA HIS A 63 -1.73 11.19 2.45
C HIS A 63 -1.21 12.35 1.59
N GLU A 64 -1.79 13.54 1.72
CA GLU A 64 -1.35 14.73 0.98
C GLU A 64 0.10 15.09 1.30
N LYS A 65 0.51 15.03 2.56
CA LYS A 65 1.91 15.26 2.96
C LYS A 65 2.86 14.25 2.32
N MET A 66 2.51 12.96 2.35
CA MET A 66 3.36 11.87 1.85
C MET A 66 3.62 11.95 0.34
N LYS A 67 2.68 12.52 -0.44
CA LYS A 67 2.83 12.70 -1.90
C LYS A 67 3.72 13.88 -2.29
N THR A 68 3.96 14.84 -1.39
CA THR A 68 4.66 16.09 -1.75
C THR A 68 6.10 15.88 -2.19
N ASN A 69 6.79 14.86 -1.68
CA ASN A 69 8.14 14.52 -2.11
C ASN A 69 8.09 13.48 -3.26
N PRO A 70 8.37 13.85 -4.51
CA PRO A 70 8.29 12.93 -5.65
C PRO A 70 9.34 11.81 -5.62
N ASN A 71 10.37 11.92 -4.78
CA ASN A 71 11.42 10.92 -4.66
C ASN A 71 11.14 9.87 -3.58
N SER A 72 10.14 10.09 -2.73
CA SER A 72 9.75 9.15 -1.68
C SER A 72 9.23 7.84 -2.29
N ILE A 73 9.37 6.72 -1.56
CA ILE A 73 8.82 5.43 -2.01
C ILE A 73 7.31 5.53 -2.22
N TYR A 74 6.61 6.23 -1.31
CA TYR A 74 5.17 6.44 -1.39
C TYR A 74 4.75 7.13 -2.69
N SER A 75 5.37 8.27 -3.02
CA SER A 75 5.03 9.03 -4.22
C SER A 75 5.35 8.28 -5.51
N LYS A 76 6.42 7.48 -5.51
CA LYS A 76 6.78 6.62 -6.66
C LYS A 76 5.74 5.54 -6.91
N MET A 77 5.26 4.88 -5.86
CA MET A 77 4.18 3.90 -5.97
C MET A 77 2.86 4.56 -6.36
N PHE A 78 2.55 5.71 -5.73
CA PHE A 78 1.36 6.48 -6.04
C PHE A 78 1.28 6.88 -7.52
N ALA A 79 2.41 7.30 -8.11
CA ALA A 79 2.49 7.69 -9.51
C ALA A 79 2.15 6.55 -10.51
N HIS A 80 2.17 5.28 -10.07
CA HIS A 80 1.73 4.13 -10.87
C HIS A 80 0.22 4.14 -11.16
N PHE A 81 -0.55 4.67 -10.21
CA PHE A 81 -1.99 4.81 -10.31
C PHE A 81 -2.31 6.14 -10.98
N ASN A 82 -2.34 6.11 -12.30
CA ASN A 82 -2.74 7.25 -13.09
C ASN A 82 -3.66 6.78 -14.22
N GLY A 83 -4.64 7.59 -14.59
CA GLY A 83 -5.56 7.23 -15.68
C GLY A 83 -4.93 7.11 -17.08
N THR A 84 -3.61 7.33 -17.26
CA THR A 84 -2.93 6.93 -18.52
C THR A 84 -2.49 5.47 -18.52
N THR A 85 -2.24 4.89 -17.34
CA THR A 85 -2.01 3.44 -17.20
C THR A 85 -3.31 2.65 -17.16
N GLY A 86 -4.45 3.33 -17.01
CA GLY A 86 -5.77 2.69 -16.88
C GLY A 86 -6.02 2.08 -15.49
N LYS A 87 -5.16 2.45 -14.53
CA LYS A 87 -5.16 1.95 -13.15
C LYS A 87 -5.69 3.02 -12.23
N PHE A 88 -6.61 2.65 -11.36
CA PHE A 88 -7.27 3.58 -10.46
C PHE A 88 -7.07 3.18 -9.02
N LEU A 89 -6.70 4.17 -8.21
CA LEU A 89 -6.64 4.03 -6.77
C LEU A 89 -7.90 4.66 -6.15
N HIS A 90 -8.52 3.94 -5.24
CA HIS A 90 -9.64 4.37 -4.43
C HIS A 90 -9.23 4.40 -2.96
N LEU A 91 -9.31 5.57 -2.33
CA LEU A 91 -8.94 5.77 -0.93
C LEU A 91 -10.18 5.93 -0.06
N LYS A 92 -10.25 5.17 1.03
CA LYS A 92 -11.40 5.11 1.93
C LYS A 92 -10.98 5.10 3.40
N VAL A 93 -11.84 5.60 4.28
CA VAL A 93 -11.83 5.28 5.72
C VAL A 93 -13.04 4.40 6.04
N GLY A 94 -12.85 3.32 6.79
CA GLY A 94 -13.95 2.39 7.07
C GLY A 94 -13.59 1.34 8.11
N ASN A 95 -14.36 0.26 8.15
CA ASN A 95 -14.04 -0.90 8.98
C ASN A 95 -13.08 -1.82 8.22
N THR A 96 -12.05 -2.30 8.90
CA THR A 96 -11.15 -3.35 8.43
C THR A 96 -11.50 -4.71 9.06
N PRO A 97 -11.14 -5.84 8.43
CA PRO A 97 -11.24 -7.15 9.07
C PRO A 97 -10.34 -7.21 10.30
N SER A 98 -10.77 -7.96 11.32
CA SER A 98 -9.93 -8.36 12.46
C SER A 98 -9.23 -7.25 13.27
N GLY A 99 -9.60 -5.98 13.08
CA GLY A 99 -8.96 -4.84 13.75
C GLY A 99 -7.63 -4.41 13.12
N ASP A 100 -7.36 -4.80 11.87
CA ASP A 100 -6.19 -4.37 11.12
C ASP A 100 -6.21 -2.86 10.89
N TRP A 101 -5.05 -2.22 10.74
CA TRP A 101 -5.01 -0.76 10.57
C TRP A 101 -5.43 -0.29 9.18
N GLY A 102 -5.28 -1.17 8.20
CA GLY A 102 -5.62 -0.93 6.81
C GLY A 102 -5.93 -2.24 6.10
N ILE A 103 -6.50 -2.12 4.90
CA ILE A 103 -6.64 -3.23 3.97
C ILE A 103 -6.62 -2.69 2.55
N THR A 104 -5.98 -3.44 1.66
CA THR A 104 -6.04 -3.22 0.22
C THR A 104 -6.91 -4.30 -0.41
N ARG A 105 -7.67 -3.94 -1.45
CA ARG A 105 -8.43 -4.88 -2.30
C ARG A 105 -8.26 -4.51 -3.77
N GLY A 106 -8.19 -5.49 -4.65
CA GLY A 106 -8.32 -5.28 -6.10
C GLY A 106 -9.78 -5.32 -6.55
N SER A 107 -9.99 -5.34 -7.88
CA SER A 107 -11.30 -5.52 -8.49
C SER A 107 -11.27 -6.75 -9.39
N ASP A 108 -12.37 -7.50 -9.39
CA ASP A 108 -12.64 -8.62 -10.32
C ASP A 108 -13.12 -8.14 -11.71
N SER A 109 -13.10 -6.84 -11.97
CA SER A 109 -13.56 -6.24 -13.22
C SER A 109 -12.42 -6.02 -14.19
N ASN A 110 -12.73 -5.88 -15.48
CA ASN A 110 -11.75 -5.50 -16.51
C ASN A 110 -11.11 -4.13 -16.26
N ALA A 111 -11.64 -3.34 -15.33
CA ALA A 111 -11.01 -2.11 -14.89
C ALA A 111 -10.18 -2.37 -13.62
N GLN A 112 -8.89 -2.05 -13.72
CA GLN A 112 -7.91 -2.22 -12.65
C GLN A 112 -8.13 -1.18 -11.55
N PHE A 113 -9.06 -1.48 -10.63
CA PHE A 113 -9.34 -0.70 -9.44
C PHE A 113 -8.69 -1.33 -8.21
N TYR A 114 -7.97 -0.51 -7.44
CA TYR A 114 -7.39 -0.91 -6.16
C TYR A 114 -7.95 0.00 -5.08
N THR A 115 -8.56 -0.58 -4.05
CA THR A 115 -9.13 0.16 -2.92
C THR A 115 -8.26 -0.02 -1.69
N ILE A 116 -7.75 1.09 -1.16
CA ILE A 116 -7.12 1.13 0.16
C ILE A 116 -8.14 1.68 1.15
N THR A 117 -8.46 0.89 2.18
CA THR A 117 -9.30 1.29 3.30
C THR A 117 -8.45 1.40 4.55
N THR A 118 -8.33 2.60 5.11
CA THR A 118 -7.75 2.79 6.46
C THR A 118 -8.84 2.61 7.51
N ASP A 119 -8.50 1.99 8.64
CA ASP A 119 -9.47 1.79 9.72
C ASP A 119 -9.94 3.12 10.34
N SER A 120 -11.21 3.16 10.73
CA SER A 120 -11.86 4.36 11.27
C SER A 120 -11.27 4.79 12.61
N ASP A 121 -10.83 3.84 13.43
CA ASP A 121 -10.17 4.10 14.70
C ASP A 121 -8.75 4.59 14.48
N ILE A 122 -8.06 4.12 13.45
CA ILE A 122 -6.76 4.68 13.03
C ILE A 122 -6.90 6.12 12.54
N ASN A 123 -7.91 6.41 11.73
CA ASN A 123 -8.18 7.77 11.29
C ASN A 123 -8.42 8.73 12.48
N THR A 124 -9.29 8.32 13.40
CA THR A 124 -9.75 9.17 14.51
C THR A 124 -8.75 9.24 15.66
N ASN A 125 -8.24 8.07 16.08
CA ASN A 125 -7.48 7.89 17.31
C ASN A 125 -6.02 7.49 17.08
N GLY A 126 -5.65 7.03 15.87
CA GLY A 126 -4.26 6.70 15.56
C GLY A 126 -3.35 7.93 15.49
N SER A 127 -2.06 7.75 15.79
CA SER A 127 -1.06 8.81 15.59
C SER A 127 -0.73 9.04 14.12
N ASN A 128 -0.02 10.13 13.83
CA ASN A 128 0.51 10.41 12.50
C ASN A 128 1.45 9.29 12.05
N LEU A 129 2.29 8.74 12.94
CA LEU A 129 3.15 7.58 12.63
C LEU A 129 2.34 6.36 12.19
N MET A 130 1.26 6.02 12.91
CA MET A 130 0.40 4.91 12.52
C MET A 130 -0.18 5.13 11.13
N LYS A 131 -0.71 6.34 10.86
CA LYS A 131 -1.26 6.70 9.55
C LYS A 131 -0.21 6.63 8.43
N TYR A 132 0.99 7.15 8.65
CA TYR A 132 2.11 7.09 7.70
C TYR A 132 2.44 5.65 7.29
N VAL A 133 2.59 4.78 8.30
CA VAL A 133 2.98 3.38 8.09
C VAL A 133 1.86 2.61 7.41
N THR A 134 0.62 2.75 7.89
CA THR A 134 -0.54 2.08 7.29
C THR A 134 -0.70 2.47 5.83
N LEU A 135 -0.73 3.77 5.51
CA LEU A 135 -0.89 4.22 4.12
C LEU A 135 0.26 3.74 3.24
N CYS A 136 1.51 3.79 3.72
CA CYS A 136 2.65 3.32 2.94
C CYS A 136 2.61 1.81 2.71
N HIS A 137 2.21 1.03 3.73
CA HIS A 137 2.07 -0.41 3.65
C HIS A 137 0.99 -0.82 2.65
N GLU A 138 -0.21 -0.25 2.75
CA GLU A 138 -1.30 -0.54 1.82
C GLU A 138 -0.99 -0.09 0.38
N MET A 139 -0.27 1.02 0.21
CA MET A 139 0.20 1.46 -1.11
C MET A 139 1.15 0.44 -1.75
N ILE A 140 2.00 -0.22 -0.96
CA ILE A 140 2.88 -1.29 -1.44
C ILE A 140 2.05 -2.48 -1.94
N HIS A 141 1.00 -2.87 -1.20
CA HIS A 141 0.08 -3.92 -1.64
C HIS A 141 -0.59 -3.57 -2.96
N ALA A 142 -1.19 -2.38 -3.06
CA ALA A 142 -1.85 -1.94 -4.28
C ALA A 142 -0.88 -1.97 -5.48
N TYR A 143 0.33 -1.44 -5.29
CA TYR A 143 1.33 -1.33 -6.34
C TYR A 143 1.82 -2.71 -6.79
N MET A 144 2.15 -3.58 -5.83
CA MET A 144 2.59 -4.94 -6.11
C MET A 144 1.52 -5.73 -6.85
N TRP A 145 0.27 -5.70 -6.38
CA TRP A 145 -0.80 -6.42 -7.04
C TRP A 145 -1.07 -5.91 -8.44
N SER A 146 -0.99 -4.59 -8.64
CA SER A 146 -1.13 -4.02 -9.97
C SER A 146 -0.02 -4.45 -10.94
N SER A 147 1.21 -4.59 -10.46
CA SER A 147 2.31 -5.12 -11.26
C SER A 147 2.14 -6.60 -11.58
N LEU A 148 1.60 -7.40 -10.65
CA LEU A 148 1.35 -8.83 -10.86
C LEU A 148 0.16 -9.09 -11.78
N GLU A 149 -0.90 -8.29 -11.67
CA GLU A 149 -2.05 -8.35 -12.56
C GLU A 149 -1.66 -7.97 -14.00
N ASP A 150 -0.85 -6.93 -14.20
CA ASP A 150 -0.29 -6.56 -15.52
C ASP A 150 0.54 -7.70 -16.13
N ALA A 151 1.23 -8.47 -15.30
CA ALA A 151 2.00 -9.62 -15.73
C ALA A 151 1.11 -10.86 -16.00
N GLY A 152 -0.20 -10.74 -15.81
CA GLY A 152 -1.15 -11.85 -15.94
C GLY A 152 -0.98 -12.93 -14.88
N LEU A 153 -0.32 -12.63 -13.76
CA LEU A 153 0.01 -13.57 -12.67
C LEU A 153 -0.99 -13.54 -11.51
N LEU A 154 -1.84 -12.53 -11.48
CA LEU A 154 -2.79 -12.29 -10.41
C LEU A 154 -4.16 -12.00 -10.99
N ILE A 155 -5.18 -12.61 -10.41
CA ILE A 155 -6.58 -12.24 -10.58
C ILE A 155 -7.16 -11.89 -9.21
N PHE A 156 -8.37 -11.34 -9.20
CA PHE A 156 -9.08 -11.06 -7.95
C PHE A 156 -10.43 -11.79 -7.94
N ASP A 157 -10.81 -12.27 -6.76
CA ASP A 157 -12.16 -12.78 -6.54
C ASP A 157 -13.19 -11.64 -6.44
N GLN A 158 -14.47 -12.00 -6.35
CA GLN A 158 -15.58 -11.04 -6.19
C GLN A 158 -15.50 -10.15 -4.93
N TYR A 159 -14.60 -10.45 -3.99
CA TYR A 159 -14.34 -9.66 -2.79
C TYR A 159 -13.06 -8.82 -2.89
N GLY A 160 -12.39 -8.84 -4.04
CA GLY A 160 -11.14 -8.13 -4.29
C GLY A 160 -9.93 -8.78 -3.62
N ILE A 161 -10.01 -10.06 -3.25
CA ILE A 161 -8.92 -10.82 -2.65
C ILE A 161 -8.02 -11.36 -3.79
N PRO A 162 -6.70 -11.14 -3.73
CA PRO A 162 -5.77 -11.61 -4.74
C PRO A 162 -5.70 -13.14 -4.76
N ASP A 163 -5.76 -13.73 -5.96
CA ASP A 163 -5.59 -15.15 -6.22
C ASP A 163 -4.63 -15.34 -7.41
N PRO A 164 -3.61 -16.22 -7.35
CA PRO A 164 -2.79 -16.51 -8.52
C PRO A 164 -3.65 -16.94 -9.71
N SER A 165 -3.34 -16.42 -10.90
CA SER A 165 -4.07 -16.75 -12.14
C SER A 165 -3.71 -18.13 -12.72
N PHE A 166 -2.79 -18.85 -12.07
CA PHE A 166 -2.18 -20.08 -12.56
C PHE A 166 -2.18 -21.14 -11.46
N ASP A 167 -2.20 -22.41 -11.90
CA ASP A 167 -2.09 -23.57 -11.02
C ASP A 167 -0.76 -24.29 -11.30
N CYS A 168 0.02 -24.52 -10.26
CA CYS A 168 1.29 -25.22 -10.34
C CYS A 168 1.16 -26.74 -10.15
N VAL A 169 -0.03 -27.23 -9.77
CA VAL A 169 -0.31 -28.66 -9.63
C VAL A 169 -0.19 -29.34 -11.00
N ASP A 170 0.71 -30.32 -11.09
CA ASP A 170 1.02 -31.07 -12.32
C ASP A 170 1.51 -30.21 -13.50
N TYR A 171 2.11 -29.04 -13.24
CA TYR A 171 2.65 -28.17 -14.28
C TYR A 171 3.91 -28.76 -14.92
N ASP A 172 3.75 -29.40 -16.09
CA ASP A 172 4.87 -29.92 -16.87
C ASP A 172 5.56 -28.77 -17.60
N ILE A 173 6.76 -28.38 -17.13
CA ILE A 173 7.46 -27.17 -17.59
C ILE A 173 7.75 -27.29 -19.09
N PRO A 174 7.08 -26.49 -19.95
CA PRO A 174 7.32 -26.54 -21.38
C PRO A 174 8.69 -25.92 -21.70
N ASN A 175 9.20 -26.17 -22.91
CA ASN A 175 10.40 -25.48 -23.37
C ASN A 175 10.16 -23.96 -23.35
N LEU A 176 10.91 -23.25 -22.49
CA LEU A 176 10.73 -21.82 -22.27
C LEU A 176 10.85 -20.99 -23.57
N ASN A 177 11.56 -21.48 -24.59
CA ASN A 177 11.68 -20.76 -25.86
C ASN A 177 10.39 -20.79 -26.70
N ASP A 178 9.48 -21.72 -26.43
CA ASP A 178 8.29 -21.98 -27.23
C ASP A 178 7.02 -21.34 -26.64
N ILE A 179 7.13 -20.69 -25.48
CA ILE A 179 6.01 -20.05 -24.76
C ILE A 179 6.19 -18.52 -24.68
N SER A 180 5.09 -17.82 -24.40
CA SER A 180 5.05 -16.36 -24.26
C SER A 180 5.92 -15.88 -23.09
N LEU A 181 6.19 -14.57 -23.01
CA LEU A 181 6.95 -14.04 -21.87
C LEU A 181 6.20 -14.26 -20.54
N GLU A 182 4.88 -14.07 -20.54
CA GLU A 182 4.02 -14.30 -19.37
C GLU A 182 4.04 -15.78 -18.95
N ASP A 183 3.91 -16.70 -19.91
CA ASP A 183 3.98 -18.14 -19.62
C ASP A 183 5.37 -18.57 -19.12
N ARG A 184 6.45 -17.88 -19.52
CA ARG A 184 7.79 -18.11 -18.96
C ARG A 184 7.84 -17.72 -17.48
N PHE A 185 7.19 -16.63 -17.09
CA PHE A 185 7.12 -16.24 -15.68
C PHE A 185 6.32 -17.26 -14.87
N VAL A 186 5.16 -17.70 -15.37
CA VAL A 186 4.37 -18.78 -14.75
C VAL A 186 5.19 -20.07 -14.62
N ALA A 187 5.85 -20.49 -15.71
CA ALA A 187 6.68 -21.69 -15.71
C ALA A 187 7.86 -21.60 -14.71
N VAL A 188 8.46 -20.41 -14.56
CA VAL A 188 9.51 -20.17 -13.56
C VAL A 188 8.93 -20.21 -12.13
N ILE A 189 7.79 -19.56 -11.88
CA ILE A 189 7.14 -19.58 -10.55
C ILE A 189 6.74 -21.00 -10.17
N CYS A 190 6.11 -21.75 -11.08
CA CYS A 190 5.74 -23.15 -10.83
C CYS A 190 6.94 -24.09 -10.73
N ALA A 191 8.03 -23.83 -11.46
CA ALA A 191 9.28 -24.56 -11.25
C ALA A 191 9.87 -24.31 -9.86
N MET A 192 9.78 -23.08 -9.35
CA MET A 192 10.24 -22.70 -8.01
C MET A 192 9.35 -23.33 -6.93
N ASP A 193 8.03 -23.29 -7.09
CA ASP A 193 7.06 -23.92 -6.19
C ASP A 193 7.26 -25.45 -6.13
N ASN A 194 7.33 -26.11 -7.29
CA ASN A 194 7.59 -27.56 -7.39
C ASN A 194 8.95 -27.97 -6.84
N ALA A 195 9.97 -27.12 -6.99
CA ALA A 195 11.28 -27.36 -6.42
C ALA A 195 11.35 -27.07 -4.91
N GLN A 196 10.24 -26.65 -4.29
CA GLN A 196 10.18 -26.18 -2.91
C GLN A 196 11.26 -25.12 -2.63
N VAL A 197 11.56 -24.31 -3.65
CA VAL A 197 12.47 -23.20 -3.51
C VAL A 197 11.73 -22.17 -2.70
N GLU A 198 11.93 -22.19 -1.39
CA GLU A 198 11.58 -21.13 -0.46
C GLU A 198 12.45 -19.88 -0.75
N SER A 199 12.46 -19.38 -1.99
CA SER A 199 13.06 -18.08 -2.24
C SER A 199 11.98 -17.04 -1.98
N GLY A 200 11.94 -16.54 -0.75
CA GLY A 200 11.19 -15.34 -0.37
C GLY A 200 11.73 -14.08 -1.04
N LEU A 201 11.89 -14.11 -2.36
CA LEU A 201 12.76 -13.25 -3.16
C LEU A 201 12.11 -13.00 -4.54
N TRP A 202 11.12 -12.12 -4.59
CA TRP A 202 10.47 -11.66 -5.83
C TRP A 202 11.15 -10.41 -6.36
N SER A 203 11.55 -10.25 -7.62
CA SER A 203 12.27 -9.03 -8.04
C SER A 203 11.35 -7.79 -8.15
N HIS A 204 11.75 -6.60 -7.64
CA HIS A 204 11.02 -5.35 -7.92
C HIS A 204 11.93 -4.13 -8.10
N GLU A 205 11.77 -3.40 -9.21
CA GLU A 205 12.50 -2.15 -9.52
C GLU A 205 12.35 -1.05 -8.45
N LEU A 206 11.27 -1.08 -7.66
CA LEU A 206 10.98 -0.10 -6.60
C LEU A 206 12.08 -0.05 -5.53
N PHE A 207 12.73 -1.19 -5.25
CA PHE A 207 13.82 -1.30 -4.28
C PHE A 207 15.21 -1.18 -4.91
N ASN A 208 15.27 -0.87 -6.22
CA ASN A 208 16.50 -0.83 -7.00
C ASN A 208 17.35 -2.11 -6.85
N LYS A 209 16.67 -3.26 -6.72
CA LYS A 209 17.28 -4.56 -6.52
C LYS A 209 16.52 -5.63 -7.30
N ASN A 210 17.26 -6.62 -7.79
CA ASN A 210 16.73 -7.72 -8.60
C ASN A 210 16.04 -8.80 -7.74
N VAL A 211 15.88 -8.56 -6.44
CA VAL A 211 15.33 -9.48 -5.46
C VAL A 211 14.65 -8.64 -4.37
N PHE A 212 13.40 -8.95 -4.04
CA PHE A 212 12.65 -8.40 -2.90
C PHE A 212 13.10 -9.14 -1.67
N GLU A 213 14.12 -8.60 -1.01
CA GLU A 213 14.50 -9.03 0.32
C GLU A 213 13.59 -8.30 1.31
N ILE A 214 13.06 -9.01 2.31
CA ILE A 214 12.27 -8.40 3.40
C ILE A 214 13.03 -7.23 4.03
N GLU A 215 14.36 -7.35 4.12
CA GLU A 215 15.23 -6.29 4.66
C GLU A 215 15.23 -5.03 3.77
N ASP A 216 15.06 -5.15 2.46
CA ASP A 216 14.99 -4.01 1.54
C ASP A 216 13.68 -3.25 1.66
N TYR A 217 12.58 -3.99 1.74
CA TYR A 217 11.28 -3.41 2.06
C TYR A 217 11.36 -2.65 3.38
N ARG A 218 11.89 -3.32 4.41
CA ARG A 218 11.98 -2.79 5.76
C ARG A 218 12.89 -1.56 5.80
N GLN A 219 14.01 -1.59 5.09
CA GLN A 219 14.95 -0.47 4.99
C GLN A 219 14.37 0.70 4.21
N ALA A 220 13.63 0.45 3.14
CA ALA A 220 12.94 1.50 2.40
C ALA A 220 11.89 2.20 3.27
N LEU A 221 11.15 1.45 4.09
CA LEU A 221 10.18 2.01 5.04
C LEU A 221 10.87 2.76 6.20
N GLU A 222 11.96 2.25 6.77
CA GLU A 222 12.77 3.00 7.76
C GLU A 222 13.27 4.32 7.17
N ASN A 223 13.85 4.29 5.97
CA ASN A 223 14.36 5.48 5.31
C ASN A 223 13.25 6.48 5.00
N PHE A 224 12.08 6.00 4.58
CA PHE A 224 10.91 6.84 4.37
C PHE A 224 10.50 7.55 5.67
N LEU A 225 10.39 6.84 6.79
CA LEU A 225 10.08 7.45 8.08
C LEU A 225 11.16 8.43 8.54
N ILE A 226 12.45 8.11 8.35
CA ILE A 226 13.55 9.01 8.76
C ILE A 226 13.52 10.32 7.96
N ASN A 227 13.29 10.23 6.65
CA ASN A 227 13.45 11.36 5.74
C ASN A 227 12.18 12.20 5.59
N GLU A 228 11.01 11.58 5.65
CA GLU A 228 9.74 12.24 5.32
C GLU A 228 8.91 12.60 6.56
N TYR A 229 9.08 11.87 7.67
CA TYR A 229 8.30 12.14 8.88
C TYR A 229 8.87 13.33 9.68
N ASP A 230 8.00 14.28 10.07
CA ASP A 230 8.40 15.35 10.98
C ASP A 230 8.48 14.86 12.44
N TRP A 231 9.62 14.26 12.79
CA TRP A 231 9.92 13.82 14.15
C TRP A 231 9.88 14.93 15.20
N ASN A 232 9.95 16.21 14.81
CA ASN A 232 9.86 17.32 15.74
C ASN A 232 8.41 17.69 16.06
N SER A 233 7.44 17.20 15.27
CA SER A 233 6.02 17.31 15.58
C SER A 233 5.57 16.37 16.72
N GLU A 234 6.41 15.39 17.09
CA GLU A 234 6.07 14.43 18.14
C GLU A 234 5.93 15.05 19.53
N SER A 235 5.09 14.41 20.36
CA SER A 235 4.86 14.87 21.73
C SER A 235 6.16 14.84 22.55
N GLN A 236 6.34 15.81 23.45
CA GLN A 236 7.54 15.87 24.29
C GLN A 236 7.70 14.61 25.14
N SER A 237 6.60 14.00 25.60
CA SER A 237 6.63 12.74 26.33
C SER A 237 7.17 11.60 25.48
N PHE A 238 6.67 11.44 24.25
CA PHE A 238 7.13 10.40 23.32
C PHE A 238 8.63 10.56 23.01
N ARG A 239 9.06 11.79 22.68
CA ARG A 239 10.47 12.08 22.40
C ARG A 239 11.38 11.81 23.59
N THR A 240 11.02 12.32 24.76
CA THR A 240 11.81 12.12 26.00
C THR A 240 11.95 10.62 26.32
N GLU A 241 10.88 9.86 26.16
CA GLU A 241 10.93 8.41 26.39
C GLU A 241 11.87 7.71 25.40
N ALA A 242 11.73 7.99 24.10
CA ALA A 242 12.57 7.41 23.07
C ALA A 242 14.06 7.80 23.23
N GLU A 243 14.34 9.06 23.56
CA GLU A 243 15.68 9.58 23.85
C GLU A 243 16.31 8.91 25.07
N ASN A 244 15.54 8.65 26.12
CA ASN A 244 16.05 7.94 27.30
C ASN A 244 16.40 6.48 27.00
N VAL A 245 15.73 5.85 26.03
CA VAL A 245 15.94 4.44 25.68
C VAL A 245 17.05 4.25 24.64
N PHE A 246 17.10 5.12 23.62
CA PHE A 246 17.99 4.96 22.46
C PHE A 246 19.05 6.06 22.32
N GLY A 247 19.02 7.07 23.19
CA GLY A 247 19.95 8.21 23.12
C GLY A 247 19.73 9.07 21.88
N SER A 248 20.83 9.61 21.34
CA SER A 248 20.79 10.54 20.19
C SER A 248 20.25 9.91 18.90
N ASN A 249 20.27 8.57 18.77
CA ASN A 249 19.84 7.86 17.58
C ASN A 249 18.37 7.41 17.64
N TRP A 250 17.60 7.91 18.61
CA TRP A 250 16.24 7.43 18.85
C TRP A 250 15.33 7.47 17.63
N LYS A 251 15.42 8.50 16.77
CA LYS A 251 14.60 8.60 15.56
C LYS A 251 14.83 7.41 14.62
N GLN A 252 16.09 7.03 14.43
CA GLN A 252 16.47 5.89 13.60
C GLN A 252 16.00 4.58 14.23
N GLU A 253 16.19 4.40 15.53
CA GLU A 253 15.80 3.17 16.23
C GLU A 253 14.27 2.98 16.28
N VAL A 254 13.53 4.07 16.50
CA VAL A 254 12.06 4.08 16.44
C VAL A 254 11.58 3.82 15.01
N ALA A 255 12.14 4.49 14.00
CA ALA A 255 11.82 4.24 12.59
C ALA A 255 12.09 2.78 12.20
N ARG A 256 13.21 2.21 12.65
CA ARG A 256 13.54 0.80 12.43
C ARG A 256 12.51 -0.12 13.11
N ALA A 257 12.19 0.11 14.38
CA ALA A 257 11.19 -0.68 15.09
C ALA A 257 9.82 -0.65 14.41
N ILE A 258 9.40 0.52 13.94
CA ILE A 258 8.15 0.70 13.20
C ILE A 258 8.21 0.01 11.82
N SER A 259 9.35 0.02 11.13
CA SER A 259 9.48 -0.61 9.81
C SER A 259 9.36 -2.14 9.83
N TRP A 260 9.48 -2.76 11.01
CA TRP A 260 9.23 -4.19 11.22
C TRP A 260 7.76 -4.53 11.47
N ARG A 261 6.86 -3.53 11.54
CA ARG A 261 5.43 -3.78 11.69
C ARG A 261 4.86 -4.52 10.49
N GLY A 262 4.14 -5.61 10.76
CA GLY A 262 3.62 -6.53 9.74
C GLY A 262 4.64 -7.56 9.26
N LEU A 263 5.88 -7.52 9.80
CA LEU A 263 6.95 -8.46 9.45
C LEU A 263 7.41 -9.29 10.65
N GLU A 264 6.68 -9.27 11.77
CA GLU A 264 7.11 -9.89 13.02
C GLU A 264 7.17 -11.43 12.95
N GLU A 265 6.44 -12.02 12.02
CA GLU A 265 6.44 -13.47 11.77
C GLU A 265 7.50 -13.90 10.76
N THR A 266 8.23 -12.95 10.18
CA THR A 266 9.30 -13.26 9.23
C THR A 266 10.58 -13.72 9.94
N SER A 267 11.39 -14.52 9.25
CA SER A 267 12.67 -15.01 9.77
C SER A 267 13.68 -13.91 10.09
N GLY A 268 13.51 -12.71 9.51
CA GLY A 268 14.36 -11.54 9.76
C GLY A 268 14.08 -10.84 11.09
N TYR A 269 12.84 -10.90 11.60
CA TYR A 269 12.46 -10.13 12.78
C TYR A 269 13.09 -10.65 14.08
N LEU A 270 13.18 -11.97 14.25
CA LEU A 270 13.74 -12.57 15.47
C LEU A 270 15.22 -12.17 15.68
N PRO A 271 16.13 -12.28 14.69
CA PRO A 271 17.48 -11.74 14.77
C PRO A 271 17.50 -10.25 15.10
N TYR A 272 16.68 -9.43 14.44
CA TYR A 272 16.59 -7.99 14.70
C TYR A 272 16.25 -7.71 16.17
N ARG A 273 15.16 -8.28 16.67
CA ARG A 273 14.67 -8.06 18.04
C ARG A 273 15.69 -8.49 19.09
N ASN A 274 16.39 -9.60 18.83
CA ASN A 274 17.38 -10.16 19.76
C ASN A 274 18.70 -9.35 19.82
N ASN A 275 18.89 -8.36 18.94
CA ASN A 275 20.03 -7.44 19.03
C ASN A 275 19.87 -6.38 20.15
N TYR A 276 18.70 -6.34 20.81
CA TYR A 276 18.40 -5.39 21.87
C TYR A 276 18.17 -6.12 23.20
N ASP A 277 18.50 -5.44 24.30
CA ASP A 277 18.27 -5.92 25.66
C ASP A 277 17.54 -4.88 26.52
N GLY A 278 17.15 -5.29 27.73
CA GLY A 278 16.58 -4.41 28.75
C GLY A 278 15.43 -3.52 28.25
N PHE A 279 15.56 -2.21 28.48
CA PHE A 279 14.55 -1.23 28.09
C PHE A 279 14.41 -1.07 26.58
N GLN A 280 15.47 -1.28 25.80
CA GLN A 280 15.42 -1.17 24.34
C GLN A 280 14.59 -2.30 23.76
N TYR A 281 14.82 -3.54 24.22
CA TYR A 281 13.99 -4.69 23.86
C TYR A 281 12.51 -4.45 24.19
N LEU A 282 12.21 -3.99 25.42
CA LEU A 282 10.84 -3.70 25.85
C LEU A 282 10.19 -2.60 25.02
N TYR A 283 10.94 -1.58 24.61
CA TYR A 283 10.42 -0.52 23.76
C TYR A 283 10.05 -1.06 22.37
N ILE A 284 10.92 -1.86 21.75
CA ILE A 284 10.70 -2.43 20.42
C ILE A 284 9.50 -3.37 20.39
N VAL A 285 9.40 -4.31 21.33
CA VAL A 285 8.28 -5.26 21.35
C VAL A 285 6.93 -4.58 21.66
N ASN A 286 6.94 -3.40 22.27
CA ASN A 286 5.74 -2.61 22.57
C ASN A 286 5.59 -1.41 21.64
N ILE A 287 6.26 -1.39 20.48
CA ILE A 287 6.31 -0.21 19.61
C ILE A 287 4.91 0.28 19.19
N ILE A 288 3.94 -0.63 19.02
CA ILE A 288 2.53 -0.28 18.75
C ILE A 288 2.00 0.68 19.82
N THR A 289 2.03 0.26 21.07
CA THR A 289 1.52 1.04 22.19
C THR A 289 2.30 2.34 22.36
N LYS A 290 3.59 2.36 21.96
CA LYS A 290 4.37 3.61 21.96
C LYS A 290 3.84 4.58 20.92
N ILE A 291 3.63 4.14 19.68
CA ILE A 291 3.19 5.02 18.60
C ILE A 291 1.71 5.41 18.71
N GLU A 292 0.85 4.62 19.35
CA GLU A 292 -0.53 5.02 19.67
C GLU A 292 -0.61 6.32 20.50
N ASN A 293 0.41 6.57 21.33
CA ASN A 293 0.54 7.76 22.16
C ASN A 293 1.32 8.90 21.47
N GLY A 294 1.67 8.74 20.19
CA GLY A 294 2.31 9.76 19.37
C GLY A 294 1.37 10.93 19.04
N ASN A 295 1.90 11.94 18.34
CA ASN A 295 1.09 13.07 17.90
C ASN A 295 0.00 12.60 16.92
N LYS A 296 -1.25 13.06 17.13
CA LYS A 296 -2.43 12.72 16.32
C LYS A 296 -2.88 13.85 15.40
N ASN A 297 -2.38 15.06 15.63
CA ASN A 297 -2.75 16.24 14.87
C ASN A 297 -1.91 16.28 13.60
N CYS A 298 -2.57 16.32 12.44
CA CYS A 298 -1.89 16.61 11.19
C CYS A 298 -1.51 18.11 11.14
N GLN A 299 -0.38 18.45 11.77
CA GLN A 299 0.26 19.77 11.72
C GLN A 299 1.54 19.67 10.91
#